data_AF-A0A7W0ZLK8-F1
#
_entry.id   AF-A0A7W0ZLK8-F1
#
_cell.length_a   1.000
_cell.length_b   1.000
_cell.length_c   1.000
_cell.angle_alpha   90.00
_cell.angle_beta   90.00
_cell.angle_gamma   90.00
#
_symmetry.space_group_name_H-M   'P 1'
#
loop_
_entity.id
_entity.type
_entity.pdbx_description
1 polymer ?
#
loop_
_entity_poly.entity_id
_entity_poly.type
_entity_poly.pdbx_seq_one_letter_code
_entity_poly.pdbx_strand_id
1 'polypeptide(L)'
;MARTALCLTLMYALLSPAFAQEGQSQAAAPVTIRVNAGARTGPLKPIWSYFGYDEPNYTYMKDGRKLIGELASLSPVPVHI
;
A
#
# COMPACT_ATOMS: atom_id res chain seq x y z
N MET A 1 16.32 41.31 40.92
CA MET A 1 15.11 40.51 41.21
C MET A 1 14.13 40.46 40.01
N ALA A 2 13.77 41.57 39.37
CA ALA A 2 12.80 41.57 38.25
C ALA A 2 13.32 41.00 36.91
N ARG A 3 14.62 41.14 36.60
CA ARG A 3 15.22 40.65 35.34
C ARG A 3 15.40 39.13 35.28
N THR A 4 15.64 38.49 36.42
CA THR A 4 15.74 37.03 36.54
C THR A 4 14.39 36.35 36.41
N ALA A 5 13.32 36.96 36.93
CA ALA A 5 11.95 36.48 36.78
C ALA A 5 11.45 36.53 35.31
N LEU A 6 11.84 37.57 34.56
CA LEU A 6 11.51 37.71 33.13
C LEU A 6 12.24 36.71 32.23
N CYS A 7 13.46 36.32 32.61
CA CYS A 7 14.25 35.32 31.87
C CYS A 7 13.67 33.90 32.07
N LEU A 8 13.20 33.58 33.29
CA LEU A 8 12.55 32.30 33.57
C LEU A 8 11.21 32.12 32.86
N THR A 9 10.40 33.18 32.75
CA THR A 9 9.12 33.10 32.03
C THR A 9 9.31 32.99 30.51
N LEU A 10 10.34 33.61 29.94
CA LEU A 10 10.68 33.49 28.53
C LEU A 10 11.20 32.08 28.16
N MET A 11 11.93 31.42 29.07
CA MET A 11 12.39 30.03 28.89
C MET A 11 11.24 29.01 28.92
N TYR A 12 10.16 29.27 29.66
CA TYR A 12 9.01 28.37 29.75
C TYR A 12 8.14 28.38 28.47
N ALA A 13 8.09 29.51 27.76
CA ALA A 13 7.34 29.64 26.50
C ALA A 13 7.99 28.91 25.32
N LEU A 14 9.31 28.72 25.35
CA LEU A 14 10.08 27.96 24.34
C LEU A 14 9.98 26.43 24.53
N LEU A 15 9.38 25.97 25.64
CA LEU A 15 9.19 24.56 25.96
C LEU A 15 7.76 24.06 25.69
N SER A 16 6.95 24.82 24.95
CA SER A 16 5.63 24.35 24.52
C SER A 16 5.79 23.44 23.29
N PRO A 17 5.42 22.15 23.36
CA PRO A 17 5.40 21.28 22.20
C PRO A 17 4.16 21.62 21.35
N ALA A 18 4.12 22.81 20.77
CA ALA A 18 3.01 23.25 19.91
C ALA A 18 3.00 22.54 18.55
N PHE A 19 3.99 21.69 18.27
CA PHE A 19 4.16 20.96 17.01
C PHE A 19 4.54 19.50 17.23
N ALA A 20 3.93 18.82 18.19
CA ALA A 20 3.92 17.36 18.22
C ALA A 20 2.58 16.87 17.66
N GLN A 21 2.31 17.16 16.39
CA GLN A 21 1.22 16.47 15.68
C GLN A 21 1.78 15.14 15.19
N GLU A 22 1.89 14.19 16.11
CA GLU A 22 2.05 12.78 15.74
C GLU A 22 0.90 12.47 14.77
N GLY A 23 1.24 12.04 13.55
CA GLY A 23 0.25 11.59 12.59
C GLY A 23 -0.48 10.40 13.21
N GLN A 24 -1.63 10.65 13.82
CA GLN A 24 -2.51 9.61 14.32
C GLN A 24 -2.91 8.76 13.13
N SER A 25 -2.24 7.62 12.98
CA SER A 25 -2.67 6.59 12.05
C SER A 25 -4.05 6.15 12.53
N GLN A 26 -5.10 6.60 11.86
CA GLN A 26 -6.47 6.21 12.17
C GLN A 26 -6.53 4.69 11.99
N ALA A 27 -6.52 3.95 13.10
CA ALA A 27 -6.70 2.51 13.06
C ALA A 27 -8.03 2.23 12.34
N ALA A 28 -7.97 1.52 11.23
CA ALA A 28 -9.17 1.17 10.47
C ALA A 28 -10.14 0.42 11.39
N ALA A 29 -11.40 0.85 11.42
CA ALA A 29 -12.43 0.15 12.18
C ALA A 29 -12.55 -1.31 11.68
N PRO A 30 -12.85 -2.28 12.56
CA PRO A 30 -12.97 -3.68 12.18
C PRO A 30 -14.12 -3.88 11.17
N VAL A 31 -13.83 -4.56 10.06
CA VAL A 31 -14.82 -4.91 9.02
C VAL A 31 -15.12 -6.41 9.06
N THR A 32 -16.40 -6.78 9.08
CA THR A 32 -16.84 -8.18 8.99
C THR A 32 -17.28 -8.50 7.56
N ILE A 33 -16.65 -9.49 6.91
CA ILE A 33 -17.04 -9.98 5.58
C ILE A 33 -17.81 -11.29 5.74
N ARG A 34 -19.03 -11.37 5.22
CA ARG A 34 -19.85 -12.61 5.19
C ARG A 34 -19.97 -13.10 3.76
N VAL A 35 -19.66 -14.38 3.53
CA VAL A 35 -19.70 -15.01 2.19
C VAL A 35 -20.66 -16.19 2.20
N ASN A 36 -21.62 -16.22 1.27
CA ASN A 36 -22.51 -17.36 1.04
C ASN A 36 -22.11 -18.07 -0.27
N ALA A 37 -21.42 -19.22 -0.16
CA ALA A 37 -20.98 -19.99 -1.31
C ALA A 37 -22.12 -20.63 -2.14
N GLY A 38 -23.35 -20.69 -1.61
CA GLY A 38 -24.53 -21.21 -2.31
C GLY A 38 -25.23 -20.18 -3.20
N ALA A 39 -24.96 -18.88 -3.02
CA ALA A 39 -25.60 -17.81 -3.78
C ALA A 39 -24.85 -17.53 -5.10
N ARG A 40 -25.16 -18.29 -6.15
CA ARG A 40 -24.51 -18.16 -7.47
C ARG A 40 -25.00 -16.90 -8.20
N THR A 41 -24.07 -16.07 -8.66
CA THR A 41 -24.36 -14.83 -9.44
C THR A 41 -23.97 -14.93 -10.92
N GLY A 42 -23.22 -15.96 -11.30
CA GLY A 42 -22.76 -16.20 -12.67
C GLY A 42 -21.32 -16.70 -12.72
N PRO A 43 -20.79 -17.01 -13.91
CA PRO A 43 -19.39 -17.37 -14.07
C PRO A 43 -18.48 -16.15 -13.85
N LEU A 44 -17.44 -16.32 -13.03
CA LEU A 44 -16.37 -15.34 -12.91
C LEU A 44 -15.42 -15.48 -14.10
N LYS A 45 -15.41 -14.49 -15.00
CA LYS A 45 -14.46 -14.44 -16.12
C LYS A 45 -13.10 -13.95 -15.61
N PRO A 46 -11.99 -14.67 -15.86
CA PRO A 46 -10.66 -14.17 -15.54
C PRO A 46 -10.31 -12.97 -16.43
N ILE A 47 -10.24 -11.78 -15.83
CA ILE A 47 -9.88 -10.52 -16.53
C ILE A 47 -8.50 -10.00 -16.12
N TRP A 48 -7.78 -10.77 -15.32
CA TRP A 48 -6.49 -10.40 -14.71
C TRP A 48 -5.29 -11.06 -15.41
N SER A 49 -5.48 -11.72 -16.56
CA SER A 49 -4.42 -12.48 -17.23
C SER A 49 -3.61 -11.67 -18.25
N TYR A 50 -3.77 -10.35 -18.29
CA TYR A 50 -3.07 -9.45 -19.20
C TYR A 50 -2.05 -8.61 -18.41
N PHE A 51 -0.79 -8.62 -18.84
CA PHE A 51 0.32 -7.94 -18.17
C PHE A 51 1.10 -7.10 -19.17
N GLY A 52 1.32 -5.83 -18.87
CA GLY A 52 2.20 -4.96 -19.64
C GLY A 52 3.51 -4.69 -18.90
N TYR A 53 4.54 -4.32 -19.65
CA TYR A 53 5.79 -3.76 -19.15
C TYR A 53 6.36 -2.76 -20.16
N ASP A 54 7.34 -1.99 -19.73
CA ASP A 54 7.88 -0.84 -20.46
C ASP A 54 8.58 -1.23 -21.77
N GLU A 55 9.72 -1.92 -21.68
CA GLU A 55 10.55 -2.19 -22.86
C GLU A 55 10.30 -3.59 -23.47
N PRO A 56 9.96 -3.71 -24.77
CA PRO A 56 9.61 -4.99 -25.41
C PRO A 56 10.79 -5.96 -25.53
N ASN A 57 12.04 -5.49 -25.41
CA ASN A 57 13.21 -6.37 -25.41
C ASN A 57 13.27 -7.27 -24.16
N TYR A 58 12.59 -6.90 -23.07
CA TYR A 58 12.58 -7.65 -21.81
C TYR A 58 11.93 -9.04 -21.98
N THR A 59 11.00 -9.23 -22.92
CA THR A 59 10.43 -10.56 -23.25
C THR A 59 11.51 -11.60 -23.51
N TYR A 60 12.59 -11.18 -24.17
CA TYR A 60 13.65 -12.04 -24.67
C TYR A 60 14.87 -12.08 -23.74
N MET A 61 14.86 -11.35 -22.63
CA MET A 61 15.93 -11.43 -21.64
C MET A 61 15.78 -12.67 -20.76
N LYS A 62 16.88 -13.10 -20.13
CA LYS A 62 16.90 -14.27 -19.24
C LYS A 62 15.79 -14.21 -18.18
N ASP A 63 15.71 -13.09 -17.47
CA ASP A 63 14.78 -12.94 -16.36
C ASP A 63 13.36 -12.62 -16.83
N GLY A 64 13.18 -12.00 -17.99
CA GLY A 64 11.86 -11.81 -18.59
C GLY A 64 11.21 -13.13 -19.00
N ARG A 65 11.95 -14.03 -19.64
CA ARG A 65 11.46 -15.41 -19.91
C ARG A 65 11.11 -16.16 -18.63
N LYS A 66 11.93 -16.03 -17.59
CA LYS A 66 11.67 -16.64 -16.29
C LYS A 66 10.37 -16.10 -15.69
N LEU A 67 10.22 -14.78 -15.61
CA LEU A 67 9.04 -14.13 -15.04
C LEU A 67 7.76 -14.49 -15.80
N ILE A 68 7.76 -14.44 -17.13
CA ILE A 68 6.61 -14.84 -17.95
C ILE A 68 6.23 -16.30 -17.69
N GLY A 69 7.23 -17.19 -17.54
CA GLY A 69 7.01 -18.59 -17.17
C GLY A 69 6.40 -18.77 -15.77
N GLU A 70 6.84 -17.97 -14.79
CA GLU A 70 6.29 -17.96 -13.43
C GLU A 70 4.84 -17.44 -13.43
N LEU A 71 4.55 -16.36 -14.14
CA LEU A 71 3.18 -15.83 -14.30
C LEU A 71 2.26 -16.87 -14.96
N ALA A 72 2.73 -17.54 -16.01
CA ALA A 72 1.98 -18.60 -16.69
C ALA A 72 1.71 -19.80 -15.76
N SER A 73 2.66 -20.16 -14.88
CA SER A 73 2.53 -21.28 -13.94
C SER A 73 1.57 -20.98 -12.78
N LEU A 74 1.40 -19.72 -12.41
CA LEU A 74 0.48 -19.27 -11.35
C LEU A 74 -0.96 -19.11 -11.84
N SER A 75 -1.16 -18.95 -13.14
CA SER A 75 -2.46 -18.61 -13.71
C SER A 75 -3.24 -19.87 -14.11
N PRO A 76 -4.54 -19.98 -13.76
CA PRO A 76 -5.41 -21.04 -14.26
C PRO A 76 -5.82 -20.85 -15.73
N VAL A 77 -5.43 -19.73 -16.35
CA VAL A 77 -5.69 -19.37 -17.75
C VAL A 77 -4.42 -18.86 -18.43
N PRO A 78 -4.33 -18.87 -19.78
CA PRO A 78 -3.19 -18.29 -20.48
C PRO A 78 -2.92 -16.85 -20.07
N VAL A 79 -1.63 -16.53 -19.91
CA VAL A 79 -1.13 -15.18 -19.68
C VAL A 79 -0.86 -14.50 -21.02
N HIS A 80 -1.24 -13.23 -21.14
CA HIS A 80 -1.06 -12.39 -22.31
C HIS A 80 -0.20 -11.18 -21.96
N ILE A 81 0.69 -10.82 -22.90
CA ILE A 81 1.61 -9.69 -22.84
C ILE A 81 1.31 -8.77 -24.01
#